data_AF-A0A9P0DQ00-F1
#
_entry.id   AF-A0A9P0DQ00-F1
#
_cell.length_a   1.000
_cell.length_b   1.000
_cell.length_c   1.000
_cell.angle_alpha   90.00
_cell.angle_beta   90.00
_cell.angle_gamma   90.00
#
_symmetry.space_group_name_H-M   'P 1'
#
loop_
_entity.id
_entity.type
_entity.pdbx_description
1 polymer ?
#
loop_
_entity_poly.entity_id
_entity_poly.type
_entity_poly.pdbx_seq_one_letter_code
_entity_poly.pdbx_strand_id
1 'polypeptide(L)'
;MVNMFIEYLLIVSCALLVRCQVNLEEHFQNCQTTSTTFDECLKDGLNDLRPYFSSGLPDYGIGSFDPFFAVEVPQKMSNPFFNYKLVLRNVTESGWTQSQITKMRTDLDKNQIRVTQTFPDKRLNGLYEIEGTFFGQKVRNQGTWNLALFDYVQTLTISRKPVGKNAPLKNPLIKVKCNLESCQKLEMHIGNLAGGRTVVENFLDWVINRAWQPGFVILSPVINDLVSTAFTEILNKDFQNFPFETVFKN
;
A
#
# COMPACT_ATOMS: atom_id res chain seq x y z
N MET A 1 6.11 -4.44 54.98
CA MET A 1 5.62 -5.36 53.94
C MET A 1 4.64 -4.68 52.99
N VAL A 2 3.59 -4.00 53.48
CA VAL A 2 2.56 -3.35 52.63
C VAL A 2 3.12 -2.27 51.68
N ASN A 3 4.03 -1.40 52.12
CA ASN A 3 4.64 -0.37 51.26
C ASN A 3 5.42 -0.94 50.07
N MET A 4 6.11 -2.08 50.25
CA MET A 4 6.87 -2.75 49.20
C MET A 4 5.96 -3.33 48.11
N PHE A 5 4.76 -3.80 48.48
CA PHE A 5 3.75 -4.26 47.52
C PHE A 5 3.12 -3.10 46.74
N ILE A 6 2.90 -1.95 47.38
CA ILE A 6 2.34 -0.74 46.73
C ILE A 6 3.34 -0.16 45.72
N GLU A 7 4.63 -0.08 46.09
CA GLU A 7 5.69 0.35 45.18
C GLU A 7 5.81 -0.59 43.97
N TYR A 8 5.75 -1.90 44.19
CA TYR A 8 5.77 -2.89 43.10
C TYR A 8 4.53 -2.77 42.18
N LEU A 9 3.34 -2.56 42.75
CA LEU A 9 2.11 -2.37 41.98
C LEU A 9 2.16 -1.08 41.13
N LEU A 10 2.70 0.01 41.69
CA LEU A 10 2.87 1.28 40.99
C LEU A 10 3.88 1.16 39.84
N ILE A 11 5.02 0.50 40.06
CA ILE A 11 6.05 0.25 39.03
C ILE A 11 5.49 -0.64 37.91
N VAL A 12 4.76 -1.71 38.25
CA VAL A 12 4.11 -2.59 37.26
C VAL A 12 3.01 -1.83 36.49
N SER A 13 2.24 -0.95 37.15
CA SER A 13 1.23 -0.13 36.47
C SER A 13 1.86 0.95 35.56
N CYS A 14 3.00 1.53 35.96
CA CYS A 14 3.76 2.47 35.14
C CYS A 14 4.40 1.78 33.92
N ALA A 15 4.91 0.55 34.09
CA ALA A 15 5.44 -0.24 32.99
C ALA A 15 4.36 -0.64 31.96
N LEU A 16 3.12 -0.82 32.41
CA LEU A 16 1.96 -1.07 31.54
C LEU A 16 1.42 0.20 30.85
N LEU A 17 1.87 1.39 31.27
CA LEU A 17 1.43 2.69 30.74
C LEU A 17 2.51 3.42 29.93
N VAL A 18 3.65 2.79 29.65
CA VAL A 18 4.61 3.31 28.67
C VAL A 18 3.96 3.18 27.28
N ARG A 19 3.16 4.18 26.92
CA ARG A 19 2.87 4.47 25.52
C ARG A 19 4.21 4.88 24.92
N CYS A 20 4.83 3.98 24.16
CA CYS A 20 5.96 4.33 23.33
C CYS A 20 5.43 5.30 22.26
N GLN A 21 5.51 6.60 22.55
CA GLN A 21 5.12 7.61 21.57
C GLN A 21 6.19 7.66 20.51
N VAL A 22 5.81 7.37 19.26
CA VAL A 22 6.72 7.52 18.13
C VAL A 22 6.87 9.00 17.85
N ASN A 23 8.04 9.56 18.17
CA ASN A 23 8.35 10.94 17.84
C ASN A 23 8.77 11.03 16.36
N LEU A 24 7.80 11.23 15.46
CA LEU A 24 8.08 11.31 14.03
C LEU A 24 9.04 12.45 13.66
N GLU A 25 9.08 13.52 14.45
CA GLU A 25 9.98 14.65 14.20
C GLU A 25 11.46 14.22 14.27
N GLU A 26 11.82 13.34 15.21
CA GLU A 26 13.21 12.88 15.37
C GLU A 26 13.75 12.15 14.13
N HIS A 27 12.86 11.49 13.38
CA HIS A 27 13.21 10.78 12.15
C HIS A 27 13.44 11.72 10.95
N PHE A 28 12.92 12.95 11.00
CA PHE A 28 12.99 13.91 9.91
C PHE A 28 13.68 15.24 10.27
N GLN A 29 14.14 15.40 11.52
CA GLN A 29 14.70 16.65 12.05
C GLN A 29 15.87 17.23 11.23
N ASN A 30 16.61 16.37 10.52
CA ASN A 30 17.74 16.77 9.69
C ASN A 30 17.38 16.96 8.21
N CYS A 31 16.13 16.74 7.82
CA CYS A 31 15.70 16.77 6.43
C CYS A 31 15.33 18.18 5.98
N GLN A 32 16.33 18.94 5.55
CA GLN A 32 16.15 20.30 5.04
C GLN A 32 15.72 20.30 3.57
N THR A 33 14.57 20.90 3.27
CA THR A 33 13.97 20.92 1.91
C THR A 33 14.86 21.61 0.85
N THR A 34 15.73 22.52 1.28
CA THR A 34 16.69 23.24 0.42
C THR A 34 17.99 22.48 0.18
N SER A 35 18.24 21.40 0.92
CA SER A 35 19.46 20.60 0.80
C SER A 35 19.43 19.71 -0.45
N THR A 36 20.60 19.52 -1.05
CA THR A 36 20.79 18.55 -2.14
C THR A 36 20.61 17.10 -1.67
N THR A 37 20.72 16.83 -0.36
CA THR A 37 20.55 15.51 0.27
C THR A 37 19.14 15.28 0.82
N PHE A 38 18.19 16.18 0.57
CA PHE A 38 16.83 16.11 1.12
C PHE A 38 16.13 14.77 0.82
N ASP A 39 16.21 14.31 -0.43
CA ASP A 39 15.58 13.05 -0.86
C ASP A 39 16.19 11.83 -0.13
N GLU A 40 17.51 11.86 0.14
CA GLU A 40 18.20 10.80 0.87
C GLU A 40 17.79 10.80 2.35
N CYS A 41 17.70 11.98 2.97
CA CYS A 41 17.24 12.13 4.33
C CYS A 41 15.80 11.63 4.51
N LEU A 42 14.88 12.01 3.61
CA LEU A 42 13.50 11.54 3.67
C LEU A 42 13.41 10.02 3.48
N LYS A 43 14.21 9.44 2.57
CA LYS A 43 14.29 8.00 2.37
C LYS A 43 14.73 7.29 3.66
N ASP A 44 15.75 7.81 4.32
CA ASP A 44 16.29 7.21 5.55
C ASP A 44 15.29 7.33 6.70
N GLY A 45 14.72 8.52 6.91
CA GLY A 45 13.68 8.73 7.92
C GLY A 45 12.46 7.83 7.73
N LEU A 46 11.99 7.61 6.49
CA LEU A 46 10.90 6.68 6.22
C LEU A 46 11.28 5.21 6.46
N ASN A 47 12.52 4.81 6.15
CA ASN A 47 13.01 3.47 6.45
C ASN A 47 13.18 3.24 7.97
N ASP A 48 13.53 4.27 8.73
CA ASP A 48 13.64 4.21 10.20
C ASP A 48 12.27 3.96 10.87
N LEU A 49 11.16 4.24 10.18
CA LEU A 49 9.81 3.97 10.67
C LEU A 49 9.38 2.51 10.52
N ARG A 50 10.14 1.67 9.82
CA ARG A 50 9.80 0.24 9.60
C ARG A 50 9.49 -0.55 10.88
N PRO A 51 10.18 -0.37 12.01
CA PRO A 51 9.85 -1.06 13.26
C PRO A 51 8.42 -0.79 13.75
N TYR A 52 7.83 0.35 13.36
CA TYR A 52 6.47 0.73 13.74
C TYR A 52 5.40 0.23 12.76
N PHE A 53 5.77 -0.40 11.64
CA PHE A 53 4.78 -0.87 10.67
C PHE A 53 3.85 -1.93 11.24
N SER A 54 4.32 -2.80 12.15
CA SER A 54 3.45 -3.77 12.82
C SER A 54 2.49 -3.14 13.84
N SER A 55 2.92 -2.12 14.58
CA SER A 55 2.08 -1.42 15.57
C SER A 55 1.19 -0.33 14.97
N GLY A 56 1.54 0.16 13.79
CA GLY A 56 1.03 1.41 13.25
C GLY A 56 1.56 2.63 14.01
N LEU A 57 0.90 3.77 13.78
CA LEU A 57 1.14 5.03 14.50
C LEU A 57 -0.19 5.50 15.13
N PRO A 58 -0.61 4.89 16.27
CA PRO A 58 -1.93 5.14 16.86
C PRO A 58 -2.17 6.60 17.24
N ASP A 59 -1.13 7.32 17.65
CA ASP A 59 -1.20 8.75 18.00
C ASP A 59 -1.59 9.63 16.79
N TYR A 60 -1.42 9.11 15.57
CA TYR A 60 -1.81 9.75 14.32
C TYR A 60 -3.04 9.11 13.67
N GLY A 61 -3.69 8.16 14.35
CA GLY A 61 -4.83 7.41 13.83
C GLY A 61 -4.48 6.42 12.71
N ILE A 62 -3.19 6.11 12.55
CA ILE A 62 -2.70 5.22 11.50
C ILE A 62 -2.58 3.81 12.07
N GLY A 63 -3.26 2.85 11.43
CA GLY A 63 -3.24 1.44 11.84
C GLY A 63 -1.96 0.71 11.45
N SER A 64 -1.93 -0.59 11.70
CA SER A 64 -0.83 -1.46 11.27
C SER A 64 -0.73 -1.49 9.74
N PHE A 65 0.51 -1.44 9.25
CA PHE A 65 0.86 -1.72 7.86
C PHE A 65 1.37 -3.16 7.67
N ASP A 66 1.70 -3.89 8.74
CA ASP A 66 2.18 -5.28 8.63
C ASP A 66 1.59 -6.18 9.74
N PRO A 67 0.43 -6.83 9.50
CA PRO A 67 -0.32 -6.78 8.25
C PRO A 67 -1.19 -5.51 8.12
N PHE A 68 -1.22 -4.95 6.92
CA PHE A 68 -2.22 -3.97 6.51
C PHE A 68 -3.57 -4.67 6.26
N PHE A 69 -4.67 -4.02 6.64
CA PHE A 69 -6.02 -4.54 6.47
C PHE A 69 -6.97 -3.54 5.80
N ALA A 70 -7.63 -3.97 4.72
CA ALA A 70 -8.70 -3.24 4.06
C ALA A 70 -9.98 -4.08 4.00
N VAL A 71 -11.09 -3.48 4.46
CA VAL A 71 -12.41 -4.14 4.47
C VAL A 71 -12.93 -4.38 3.06
N GLU A 72 -12.80 -3.38 2.20
CA GLU A 72 -13.31 -3.41 0.84
C GLU A 72 -12.42 -2.56 -0.07
N VAL A 73 -12.07 -3.09 -1.25
CA VAL A 73 -11.34 -2.39 -2.31
C VAL A 73 -12.09 -2.60 -3.63
N PRO A 74 -12.88 -1.62 -4.08
CA PRO A 74 -13.60 -1.71 -5.34
C PRO A 74 -12.70 -1.34 -6.52
N GLN A 75 -12.83 -2.06 -7.62
CA GLN A 75 -12.17 -1.75 -8.88
C GLN A 75 -13.14 -1.93 -10.05
N LYS A 76 -13.03 -1.08 -11.05
CA LYS A 76 -13.82 -1.16 -12.28
C LYS A 76 -12.89 -0.95 -13.47
N MET A 77 -12.93 -1.86 -14.42
CA MET A 77 -12.22 -1.71 -15.69
C MET A 77 -13.19 -1.81 -16.86
N SER A 78 -13.00 -0.95 -17.85
CA SER A 78 -13.73 -1.02 -19.11
C SER A 78 -12.78 -0.73 -20.27
N ASN A 79 -12.53 -1.73 -21.10
CA ASN A 79 -11.78 -1.64 -22.35
C ASN A 79 -12.45 -2.53 -23.43
N PRO A 80 -12.00 -2.51 -24.70
CA PRO A 80 -12.62 -3.28 -25.77
C PRO A 80 -12.66 -4.81 -25.56
N PHE A 81 -11.79 -5.36 -24.73
CA PHE A 81 -11.67 -6.81 -24.49
C PHE A 81 -12.34 -7.25 -23.18
N PHE A 82 -12.40 -6.37 -22.19
CA PHE A 82 -12.84 -6.65 -20.83
C PHE A 82 -13.64 -5.49 -20.25
N ASN A 83 -14.80 -5.79 -19.67
CA ASN A 83 -15.57 -4.86 -18.85
C ASN A 83 -15.97 -5.57 -17.57
N TYR A 84 -15.40 -5.20 -16.42
CA TYR A 84 -15.71 -5.85 -15.16
C TYR A 84 -15.72 -4.88 -13.97
N LYS A 85 -16.44 -5.30 -12.93
CA LYS A 85 -16.39 -4.78 -11.57
C LYS A 85 -15.80 -5.87 -10.68
N LEU A 86 -14.74 -5.53 -9.96
CA LEU A 86 -14.08 -6.39 -8.99
C LEU A 86 -14.24 -5.73 -7.62
N VAL A 87 -14.59 -6.51 -6.62
CA VAL A 87 -14.61 -6.07 -5.22
C VAL A 87 -13.75 -7.05 -4.44
N LEU A 88 -12.63 -6.56 -3.89
CA LEU A 88 -11.83 -7.33 -2.95
C LEU A 88 -12.33 -7.04 -1.54
N ARG A 89 -12.51 -8.07 -0.71
CA ARG A 89 -12.98 -7.93 0.66
C ARG A 89 -12.02 -8.58 1.64
N ASN A 90 -11.91 -7.99 2.83
CA ASN A 90 -11.04 -8.46 3.91
C ASN A 90 -9.61 -8.70 3.41
N VAL A 91 -9.08 -7.73 2.68
CA VAL A 91 -7.72 -7.80 2.13
C VAL A 91 -6.75 -7.67 3.28
N THR A 92 -5.86 -8.66 3.40
CA THR A 92 -4.72 -8.63 4.30
C THR A 92 -3.45 -8.57 3.46
N GLU A 93 -2.56 -7.62 3.74
CA GLU A 93 -1.29 -7.45 3.04
C GLU A 93 -0.14 -7.42 4.05
N SER A 94 0.89 -8.23 3.82
CA SER A 94 2.06 -8.35 4.71
C SER A 94 3.38 -8.23 3.96
N GLY A 95 4.46 -7.98 4.70
CA GLY A 95 5.82 -7.84 4.16
C GLY A 95 6.37 -6.41 4.22
N TRP A 96 5.60 -5.45 4.73
CA TRP A 96 6.01 -4.05 4.86
C TRP A 96 7.21 -3.88 5.80
N THR A 97 7.27 -4.64 6.90
CA THR A 97 8.40 -4.58 7.85
C THR A 97 9.71 -5.01 7.21
N GLN A 98 9.65 -5.90 6.20
CA GLN A 98 10.81 -6.37 5.44
C GLN A 98 11.12 -5.51 4.21
N SER A 99 10.21 -4.61 3.85
CA SER A 99 10.38 -3.73 2.70
C SER A 99 11.45 -2.68 2.92
N GLN A 100 11.98 -2.12 1.83
CA GLN A 100 12.94 -1.02 1.91
C GLN A 100 12.70 -0.01 0.81
N ILE A 101 12.68 1.28 1.17
CA ILE A 101 12.73 2.36 0.18
C ILE A 101 14.16 2.47 -0.31
N THR A 102 14.37 2.23 -1.59
CA THR A 102 15.69 2.25 -2.24
C THR A 102 15.96 3.56 -2.96
N LYS A 103 14.91 4.27 -3.39
CA LYS A 103 15.03 5.56 -4.07
C LYS A 103 13.85 6.46 -3.73
N MET A 104 14.14 7.74 -3.56
CA MET A 104 13.13 8.77 -3.36
C MET A 104 13.45 9.97 -4.26
N ARG A 105 12.42 10.63 -4.75
CA ARG A 105 12.54 11.88 -5.48
C ARG A 105 11.35 12.79 -5.23
N THR A 106 11.62 13.97 -4.70
CA THR A 106 10.61 14.99 -4.42
C THR A 106 10.59 16.07 -5.51
N ASP A 107 9.40 16.45 -5.92
CA ASP A 107 9.12 17.57 -6.82
C ASP A 107 8.11 18.48 -6.11
N LEU A 108 8.63 19.44 -5.34
CA LEU A 108 7.84 20.35 -4.51
C LEU A 108 6.96 21.26 -5.37
N ASP A 109 7.44 21.70 -6.53
CA ASP A 109 6.66 22.53 -7.47
C ASP A 109 5.41 21.80 -7.97
N LYS A 110 5.50 20.48 -8.18
CA LYS A 110 4.37 19.65 -8.61
C LYS A 110 3.61 18.99 -7.47
N ASN A 111 3.97 19.23 -6.21
CA ASN A 111 3.46 18.52 -5.03
C ASN A 111 3.43 17.00 -5.26
N GLN A 112 4.57 16.47 -5.71
CA GLN A 112 4.71 15.08 -6.14
C GLN A 112 5.96 14.44 -5.51
N ILE A 113 5.80 13.21 -5.04
CA ILE A 113 6.89 12.37 -4.56
C ILE A 113 6.89 11.08 -5.38
N ARG A 114 8.09 10.62 -5.76
CA ARG A 114 8.30 9.28 -6.30
C ARG A 114 9.10 8.46 -5.31
N VAL A 115 8.61 7.27 -5.00
CA VAL A 115 9.22 6.35 -4.04
C VAL A 115 9.38 5.00 -4.72
N THR A 116 10.62 4.51 -4.83
CA THR A 116 10.91 3.14 -5.25
C THR A 116 11.13 2.30 -4.01
N GLN A 117 10.39 1.21 -3.90
CA GLN A 117 10.38 0.34 -2.75
C GLN A 117 10.52 -1.12 -3.19
N THR A 118 11.35 -1.86 -2.46
CA THR A 118 11.57 -3.29 -2.66
C THR A 118 10.92 -4.09 -1.54
N PHE A 119 10.46 -5.28 -1.86
CA PHE A 119 9.88 -6.25 -0.93
C PHE A 119 10.50 -7.62 -1.19
N PRO A 120 11.23 -8.20 -0.23
CA PRO A 120 11.77 -9.56 -0.36
C PRO A 120 10.67 -10.62 -0.48
N ASP A 121 9.66 -10.56 0.40
CA ASP A 121 8.47 -11.41 0.39
C ASP A 121 7.26 -10.52 0.75
N LYS A 122 6.35 -10.37 -0.20
CA LYS A 122 5.11 -9.62 -0.04
C LYS A 122 3.94 -10.55 -0.29
N ARG A 123 3.01 -10.61 0.67
CA ARG A 123 1.85 -11.52 0.59
C ARG A 123 0.56 -10.76 0.73
N LEU A 124 -0.41 -11.14 -0.08
CA LEU A 124 -1.76 -10.61 -0.02
C LEU A 124 -2.76 -11.75 -0.06
N ASN A 125 -3.85 -11.60 0.66
CA ASN A 125 -4.97 -12.53 0.60
C ASN A 125 -6.29 -11.84 0.89
N GLY A 126 -7.38 -12.48 0.50
CA GLY A 126 -8.72 -12.03 0.84
C GLY A 126 -9.79 -12.76 0.05
N LEU A 127 -10.94 -12.12 -0.04
CA LEU A 127 -12.06 -12.54 -0.85
C LEU A 127 -12.16 -11.65 -2.09
N TYR A 128 -12.71 -12.18 -3.17
CA TYR A 128 -13.08 -11.39 -4.35
C TYR A 128 -14.52 -11.69 -4.74
N GLU A 129 -15.19 -10.68 -5.29
CA GLU A 129 -16.42 -10.79 -6.07
C GLU A 129 -16.18 -10.08 -7.40
N ILE A 130 -16.44 -10.77 -8.51
CA ILE A 130 -16.25 -10.24 -9.85
C ILE A 130 -17.52 -10.40 -10.68
N GLU A 131 -17.91 -9.34 -11.37
CA GLU A 131 -18.98 -9.37 -12.36
C GLU A 131 -18.52 -8.61 -13.61
N GLY A 132 -18.58 -9.25 -14.77
CA GLY A 132 -18.13 -8.62 -16.00
C GLY A 132 -18.35 -9.43 -17.25
N THR A 133 -17.89 -8.86 -18.36
CA THR A 133 -17.81 -9.49 -19.67
C THR A 133 -16.35 -9.60 -20.07
N PHE A 134 -15.89 -10.82 -20.33
CA PHE A 134 -14.53 -11.13 -20.79
C PHE A 134 -14.63 -11.77 -22.16
N PHE A 135 -14.04 -11.16 -23.19
CA PHE A 135 -14.11 -11.66 -24.57
C PHE A 135 -15.54 -11.98 -25.04
N GLY A 136 -16.50 -11.12 -24.69
CA GLY A 136 -17.92 -11.31 -25.01
C GLY A 136 -18.69 -12.30 -24.12
N GLN A 137 -18.02 -13.01 -23.21
CA GLN A 137 -18.66 -13.92 -22.27
C GLN A 137 -18.91 -13.26 -20.92
N LYS A 138 -20.16 -13.35 -20.42
CA LYS A 138 -20.50 -12.88 -19.07
C LYS A 138 -19.95 -13.84 -18.02
N VAL A 139 -19.26 -13.27 -17.05
CA VAL A 139 -18.68 -13.94 -15.88
C VAL A 139 -19.23 -13.26 -14.64
N ARG A 140 -19.75 -14.05 -13.72
CA ARG A 140 -20.05 -13.62 -12.36
C ARG A 140 -19.53 -14.66 -11.41
N ASN A 141 -18.68 -14.25 -10.49
CA ASN A 141 -18.08 -15.19 -9.56
C ASN A 141 -17.59 -14.56 -8.27
N GLN A 142 -17.28 -15.41 -7.29
CA GLN A 142 -16.71 -15.02 -6.02
C GLN A 142 -15.88 -16.16 -5.43
N GLY A 143 -14.90 -15.82 -4.62
CA GLY A 143 -14.06 -16.82 -3.95
C GLY A 143 -12.95 -16.19 -3.14
N THR A 144 -11.98 -17.01 -2.77
CA THR A 144 -10.77 -16.60 -2.06
C THR A 144 -9.64 -16.35 -3.04
N TRP A 145 -8.69 -15.51 -2.68
CA TRP A 145 -7.46 -15.35 -3.44
C TRP A 145 -6.26 -15.20 -2.52
N ASN A 146 -5.10 -15.66 -2.99
CA ASN A 146 -3.81 -15.47 -2.37
C ASN A 146 -2.80 -15.06 -3.44
N LEU A 147 -1.89 -14.17 -3.08
CA LEU A 147 -0.81 -13.68 -3.92
C LEU A 147 0.46 -13.61 -3.08
N ALA A 148 1.56 -14.17 -3.58
CA ALA A 148 2.89 -13.97 -3.05
C ALA A 148 3.78 -13.39 -4.15
N LEU A 149 4.54 -12.35 -3.81
CA LEU A 149 5.47 -11.66 -4.68
C LEU A 149 6.85 -11.69 -4.02
N PHE A 150 7.85 -12.22 -4.73
CA PHE A 150 9.22 -12.34 -4.25
C PHE A 150 10.15 -11.42 -5.03
N ASP A 151 11.07 -10.78 -4.31
CA ASP A 151 11.96 -9.73 -4.81
C ASP A 151 11.21 -8.72 -5.70
N TYR A 152 10.13 -8.20 -5.13
CA TYR A 152 9.20 -7.30 -5.80
C TYR A 152 9.68 -5.85 -5.70
N VAL A 153 9.73 -5.15 -6.82
CA VAL A 153 10.11 -3.73 -6.89
C VAL A 153 8.99 -2.92 -7.52
N GLN A 154 8.53 -1.91 -6.79
CA GLN A 154 7.53 -0.96 -7.24
C GLN A 154 8.02 0.48 -7.12
N THR A 155 7.56 1.33 -8.02
CA THR A 155 7.67 2.78 -7.90
C THR A 155 6.28 3.39 -7.77
N LEU A 156 6.04 4.03 -6.63
CA LEU A 156 4.84 4.81 -6.37
C LEU A 156 5.11 6.28 -6.73
N THR A 157 4.24 6.86 -7.56
CA THR A 157 4.16 8.30 -7.76
C THR A 157 2.95 8.81 -6.98
N ILE A 158 3.22 9.52 -5.89
CA ILE A 158 2.23 10.10 -5.00
C ILE A 158 2.13 11.58 -5.34
N SER A 159 0.92 12.08 -5.59
CA SER A 159 0.69 13.48 -5.93
C SER A 159 -0.52 14.03 -5.21
N ARG A 160 -0.45 15.30 -4.82
CA ARG A 160 -1.54 16.04 -4.22
C ARG A 160 -2.06 17.05 -5.26
N LYS A 161 -3.11 16.67 -6.00
CA LYS A 161 -3.62 17.50 -7.11
C LYS A 161 -4.80 18.37 -6.67
N PRO A 162 -4.76 19.70 -6.87
CA PRO A 162 -5.94 20.54 -6.69
C PRO A 162 -7.05 20.10 -7.64
N VAL A 163 -8.28 19.99 -7.13
CA VAL A 163 -9.46 19.70 -7.95
C VAL A 163 -9.94 21.01 -8.58
N GLY A 164 -9.56 21.26 -9.84
CA GLY A 164 -10.02 22.42 -10.63
C GLY A 164 -9.08 23.64 -10.59
N LYS A 165 -9.16 24.49 -11.62
CA LYS A 165 -8.24 25.64 -11.84
C LYS A 165 -8.30 26.72 -10.72
N ASN A 166 -9.34 26.75 -9.90
CA ASN A 166 -9.63 27.82 -8.94
C ASN A 166 -10.01 27.33 -7.52
N ALA A 167 -9.70 26.09 -7.12
CA ALA A 167 -10.02 25.63 -5.76
C ALA A 167 -8.85 25.89 -4.80
N PRO A 168 -8.99 26.74 -3.77
CA PRO A 168 -8.02 26.82 -2.68
C PRO A 168 -8.24 25.59 -1.80
N LEU A 169 -7.55 24.49 -2.11
CA LEU A 169 -7.61 23.31 -1.25
C LEU A 169 -6.47 23.38 -0.26
N LYS A 170 -6.81 23.77 0.97
CA LYS A 170 -5.93 23.67 2.14
C LYS A 170 -5.39 22.25 2.38
N ASN A 171 -5.86 21.24 1.63
CA ASN A 171 -5.39 19.86 1.68
C ASN A 171 -5.99 19.00 0.52
N PRO A 172 -5.45 19.03 -0.70
CA PRO A 172 -6.02 18.29 -1.84
C PRO A 172 -5.88 16.77 -1.67
N LEU A 173 -6.79 16.00 -2.30
CA LEU A 173 -6.77 14.54 -2.26
C LEU A 173 -5.45 13.99 -2.80
N ILE A 174 -4.98 12.94 -2.14
CA ILE A 174 -3.81 12.18 -2.57
C ILE A 174 -4.23 11.32 -3.77
N LYS A 175 -3.39 11.29 -4.80
CA LYS A 175 -3.51 10.38 -5.93
C LYS A 175 -2.22 9.61 -6.09
N VAL A 176 -2.33 8.30 -6.10
CA VAL A 176 -1.20 7.39 -6.28
C VAL A 176 -1.24 6.82 -7.69
N LYS A 177 -0.06 6.70 -8.30
CA LYS A 177 0.17 5.84 -9.46
C LYS A 177 1.25 4.84 -9.10
N CYS A 178 0.92 3.57 -9.16
CA CYS A 178 1.89 2.49 -9.03
C CYS A 178 2.46 2.16 -10.40
N ASN A 179 3.77 1.97 -10.46
CA ASN A 179 4.45 1.33 -11.57
C ASN A 179 5.25 0.14 -11.04
N LEU A 180 4.94 -1.03 -11.55
CA LEU A 180 5.70 -2.23 -11.28
C LEU A 180 7.02 -2.21 -12.06
N GLU A 181 8.15 -2.31 -11.37
CA GLU A 181 9.47 -2.33 -12.02
C GLU A 181 9.94 -3.76 -12.31
N SER A 182 9.90 -4.63 -11.30
CA SER A 182 10.28 -6.03 -11.43
C SER A 182 9.65 -6.90 -10.35
N CYS A 183 9.61 -8.21 -10.62
CA CYS A 183 9.25 -9.23 -9.67
C CYS A 183 9.96 -10.51 -10.08
N GLN A 184 10.75 -11.11 -9.18
CA GLN A 184 11.48 -12.34 -9.51
C GLN A 184 10.54 -13.53 -9.63
N LYS A 185 9.57 -13.64 -8.72
CA LYS A 185 8.60 -14.73 -8.69
C LYS A 185 7.25 -14.23 -8.19
N LEU A 186 6.20 -14.66 -8.88
CA LEU A 186 4.80 -14.43 -8.52
C LEU A 186 4.10 -15.77 -8.35
N GLU A 187 3.45 -15.96 -7.22
CA GLU A 187 2.55 -17.10 -6.97
C GLU A 187 1.15 -16.55 -6.70
N MET A 188 0.17 -16.99 -7.48
CA MET A 188 -1.21 -16.55 -7.31
C MET A 188 -2.14 -17.74 -7.32
N HIS A 189 -3.06 -17.77 -6.37
CA HIS A 189 -4.11 -18.78 -6.27
C HIS A 189 -5.45 -18.06 -6.18
N ILE A 190 -6.38 -18.40 -7.06
CA ILE A 190 -7.73 -17.85 -7.05
C ILE A 190 -8.73 -19.01 -6.97
N GLY A 191 -9.43 -19.11 -5.85
CA GLY A 191 -10.46 -20.11 -5.63
C GLY A 191 -11.73 -19.78 -6.40
N ASN A 192 -12.39 -20.79 -6.94
CA ASN A 192 -13.72 -20.70 -7.54
C ASN A 192 -13.85 -19.71 -8.72
N LEU A 193 -12.80 -19.33 -9.47
CA LEU A 193 -12.87 -18.20 -10.44
C LEU A 193 -13.81 -18.40 -11.64
N ALA A 194 -14.16 -19.63 -12.00
CA ALA A 194 -14.96 -19.88 -13.20
C ALA A 194 -16.23 -20.71 -12.99
N GLY A 195 -16.49 -21.21 -11.77
CA GLY A 195 -17.50 -22.24 -11.56
C GLY A 195 -17.29 -23.48 -12.46
N GLY A 196 -16.04 -23.74 -12.86
CA GLY A 196 -15.64 -24.83 -13.77
C GLY A 196 -15.61 -24.51 -15.28
N ARG A 197 -15.64 -23.23 -15.71
CA ARG A 197 -15.53 -22.86 -17.14
C ARG A 197 -14.07 -22.72 -17.60
N THR A 198 -13.68 -23.57 -18.56
CA THR A 198 -12.31 -23.73 -19.07
C THR A 198 -11.62 -22.48 -19.63
N VAL A 199 -12.36 -21.48 -20.14
CA VAL A 199 -11.76 -20.28 -20.75
C VAL A 199 -11.07 -19.37 -19.72
N VAL A 200 -11.68 -19.22 -18.54
CA VAL A 200 -11.14 -18.37 -17.47
C VAL A 200 -9.96 -19.08 -16.79
N GLU A 201 -10.06 -20.40 -16.59
CA GLU A 201 -8.98 -21.23 -16.05
C GLU A 201 -7.75 -21.19 -16.96
N ASN A 202 -7.93 -21.33 -18.28
CA ASN A 202 -6.82 -21.23 -19.24
C ASN A 202 -6.17 -19.83 -19.29
N PHE A 203 -6.94 -18.76 -19.13
CA PHE A 203 -6.37 -17.41 -19.02
C PHE A 203 -5.53 -17.27 -17.76
N LEU A 204 -6.02 -17.74 -16.60
CA LEU A 204 -5.26 -17.69 -15.35
C LEU A 204 -4.02 -18.58 -15.39
N ASP A 205 -4.14 -19.82 -15.83
CA ASP A 205 -2.98 -20.72 -15.94
C ASP A 205 -1.94 -20.13 -16.89
N TRP A 206 -2.37 -19.45 -17.94
CA TRP A 206 -1.48 -18.70 -18.81
C TRP A 206 -0.82 -17.50 -18.08
N VAL A 207 -1.58 -16.68 -17.34
CA VAL A 207 -1.06 -15.55 -16.55
C VAL A 207 -0.06 -16.00 -15.49
N ILE A 208 -0.43 -17.02 -14.72
CA ILE A 208 0.30 -17.55 -13.57
C ILE A 208 1.55 -18.31 -14.02
N ASN A 209 1.44 -19.21 -15.00
CA ASN A 209 2.52 -20.13 -15.36
C ASN A 209 3.34 -19.70 -16.59
N ARG A 210 2.77 -18.90 -17.50
CA ARG A 210 3.33 -18.72 -18.85
C ARG A 210 3.64 -17.27 -19.21
N ALA A 211 3.09 -16.30 -18.47
CA ALA A 211 3.09 -14.90 -18.86
C ALA A 211 3.77 -13.94 -17.86
N TRP A 212 4.34 -14.40 -16.74
CA TRP A 212 4.91 -13.50 -15.72
C TRP A 212 6.08 -12.62 -16.21
N GLN A 213 6.70 -12.89 -17.37
CA GLN A 213 7.62 -11.95 -18.03
C GLN A 213 6.97 -11.17 -19.20
N PRO A 214 6.43 -11.82 -20.27
CA PRO A 214 5.85 -11.09 -21.41
C PRO A 214 4.39 -10.66 -21.22
N GLY A 215 3.52 -11.46 -20.60
CA GLY A 215 2.12 -11.08 -20.30
C GLY A 215 2.00 -10.12 -19.13
N PHE A 216 3.04 -10.02 -18.30
CA PHE A 216 3.20 -8.99 -17.30
C PHE A 216 3.15 -7.60 -17.92
N VAL A 217 3.77 -7.37 -19.09
CA VAL A 217 3.66 -6.09 -19.82
C VAL A 217 2.21 -5.80 -20.23
N ILE A 218 1.45 -6.82 -20.60
CA ILE A 218 0.03 -6.71 -21.02
C ILE A 218 -0.89 -6.43 -19.82
N LEU A 219 -0.61 -7.05 -18.67
CA LEU A 219 -1.42 -6.93 -17.46
C LEU A 219 -0.98 -5.81 -16.52
N SER A 220 0.26 -5.33 -16.64
CA SER A 220 0.82 -4.23 -15.87
C SER A 220 -0.12 -3.03 -15.80
N PRO A 221 -0.78 -2.57 -16.90
CA PRO A 221 -1.75 -1.48 -16.80
C PRO A 221 -2.92 -1.78 -15.85
N VAL A 222 -3.43 -3.01 -15.86
CA VAL A 222 -4.54 -3.44 -15.01
C VAL A 222 -4.10 -3.57 -13.56
N ILE A 223 -2.95 -4.21 -13.33
CA ILE A 223 -2.35 -4.37 -12.00
C ILE A 223 -2.02 -3.00 -11.41
N ASN A 224 -1.37 -2.14 -12.19
CA ASN A 224 -1.03 -0.77 -11.79
C ASN A 224 -2.29 0.03 -11.45
N ASP A 225 -3.39 -0.08 -12.20
CA ASP A 225 -4.65 0.61 -11.91
C ASP A 225 -5.31 0.12 -10.62
N LEU A 226 -5.37 -1.20 -10.41
CA LEU A 226 -5.88 -1.82 -9.19
C LEU A 226 -5.07 -1.36 -7.96
N VAL A 227 -3.75 -1.47 -8.04
CA VAL A 227 -2.83 -1.08 -6.97
C VAL A 227 -2.86 0.43 -6.72
N SER A 228 -2.95 1.24 -7.79
CA SER A 228 -3.08 2.71 -7.69
C SER A 228 -4.36 3.12 -6.98
N THR A 229 -5.49 2.46 -7.28
CA THR A 229 -6.78 2.73 -6.64
C THR A 229 -6.72 2.38 -5.16
N ALA A 230 -6.22 1.19 -4.83
CA ALA A 230 -6.04 0.74 -3.46
C ALA A 230 -5.17 1.72 -2.65
N PHE A 231 -3.95 2.03 -3.12
CA PHE A 231 -3.08 2.98 -2.42
C PHE A 231 -3.66 4.39 -2.34
N THR A 232 -4.43 4.82 -3.34
CA THR A 232 -5.11 6.12 -3.29
C THR A 232 -6.12 6.15 -2.15
N GLU A 233 -6.96 5.13 -2.02
CA GLU A 233 -7.95 5.06 -0.94
C GLU A 233 -7.27 4.98 0.44
N ILE A 234 -6.23 4.15 0.57
CA ILE A 234 -5.45 3.97 1.80
C ILE A 234 -4.80 5.29 2.22
N LEU A 235 -4.06 5.94 1.33
CA LEU A 235 -3.36 7.17 1.68
C LEU A 235 -4.35 8.32 1.98
N ASN A 236 -5.49 8.40 1.31
CA ASN A 236 -6.52 9.37 1.67
C ASN A 236 -7.17 9.03 3.03
N LYS A 237 -7.31 7.76 3.40
CA LYS A 237 -7.84 7.40 4.72
C LYS A 237 -6.87 7.78 5.83
N ASP A 238 -5.60 7.40 5.68
CA ASP A 238 -4.62 7.45 6.76
C ASP A 238 -3.86 8.79 6.81
N PHE A 239 -3.65 9.44 5.65
CA PHE A 239 -2.79 10.62 5.52
C PHE A 239 -3.50 11.86 5.01
N GLN A 240 -4.84 11.86 4.86
CA GLN A 240 -5.54 13.09 4.53
C GLN A 240 -5.28 14.13 5.62
N ASN A 241 -5.56 13.84 6.89
CA ASN A 241 -5.42 14.83 7.98
C ASN A 241 -4.08 14.75 8.72
N PHE A 242 -3.08 14.07 8.15
CA PHE A 242 -1.77 13.94 8.78
C PHE A 242 -1.06 15.30 8.86
N PRO A 243 -0.49 15.68 10.02
CA PRO A 243 0.10 17.00 10.25
C PRO A 243 1.52 17.10 9.67
N PHE A 244 1.63 17.04 8.33
CA PHE A 244 2.91 17.07 7.62
C PHE A 244 3.77 18.29 8.03
N GLU A 245 3.17 19.47 8.17
CA GLU A 245 3.91 20.69 8.56
C GLU A 245 4.51 20.64 9.97
N THR A 246 3.95 19.83 10.86
CA THR A 246 4.47 19.66 12.23
C THR A 246 5.57 18.62 12.29
N VAL A 247 5.46 17.56 11.47
CA VAL A 247 6.42 16.45 11.43
C VAL A 247 7.65 16.79 10.59
N PHE A 248 7.46 17.49 9.48
CA PHE A 248 8.52 17.93 8.57
C PHE A 248 8.74 19.43 8.77
N LYS A 249 9.54 19.79 9.79
CA LYS A 249 9.91 21.18 10.03
C LYS A 249 10.88 21.64 8.93
N ASN A 250 10.55 22.75 8.27
CA ASN A 250 11.37 23.38 7.22
C ASN A 250 12.77 23.76 7.71
#